data_AF-A0A0Q4FA28-F1
#
_entry.id   AF-A0A0Q4FA28-F1
#
_cell.length_a   1.000
_cell.length_b   1.000
_cell.length_c   1.000
_cell.angle_alpha   90.00
_cell.angle_beta   90.00
_cell.angle_gamma   90.00
#
_symmetry.space_group_name_H-M   'P 1'
#
loop_
_entity.id
_entity.type
_entity.pdbx_description
1 polymer ?
#
loop_
_entity_poly.entity_id
_entity_poly.type
_entity_poly.pdbx_seq_one_letter_code
_entity_poly.pdbx_strand_id
1 'polypeptide(L)' 'MEEPYMGDVINLNRFRKAREKAAKSQEADANRRKFGRTRAAKAVEEQEEARRAALLDGAKRED' A
#
# COMPACT_ATOMS: atom_id res chain seq x y z
N MET A 1 48.39 -19.18 10.95
CA MET A 1 47.30 -19.02 9.96
C MET A 1 46.02 -19.15 10.76
N GLU A 2 45.60 -18.04 11.40
CA GLU A 2 44.38 -17.99 12.21
C GLU A 2 43.32 -17.25 11.41
N GLU A 3 42.30 -17.98 10.97
CA GLU A 3 41.08 -17.43 10.38
C GLU A 3 40.22 -16.83 11.49
N PRO A 4 39.85 -15.54 11.43
CA PRO A 4 38.99 -14.95 12.45
C PRO A 4 37.58 -15.49 12.26
N TYR A 5 37.07 -16.15 13.32
CA TYR A 5 35.68 -16.55 13.44
C TYR A 5 34.81 -15.28 13.53
N MET A 6 34.45 -14.71 12.38
CA MET A 6 33.41 -13.69 12.27
C MET A 6 32.08 -14.36 12.53
N GLY A 7 31.79 -14.65 13.81
CA GLY A 7 30.51 -15.20 14.23
C GLY A 7 29.37 -14.41 13.61
N ASP A 8 28.40 -15.12 13.01
CA ASP A 8 27.38 -14.59 12.11
C ASP A 8 26.86 -13.20 12.52
N VAL A 9 27.45 -12.14 11.98
CA VAL A 9 27.03 -10.77 12.25
C VAL A 9 25.74 -10.52 11.49
N ILE A 10 24.61 -10.86 12.11
CA ILE A 10 23.31 -10.64 11.52
C ILE A 10 22.88 -9.18 11.67
N ASN A 11 22.53 -8.56 10.54
CA ASN A 11 22.01 -7.20 10.54
C ASN A 11 20.56 -7.19 11.08
N LEU A 12 20.42 -6.83 12.36
CA LEU A 12 19.12 -6.73 13.05
C LEU A 12 18.17 -5.71 12.39
N ASN A 13 18.70 -4.67 11.76
CA ASN A 13 17.87 -3.69 11.05
C ASN A 13 17.19 -4.32 9.83
N ARG A 14 17.91 -5.17 9.08
CA ARG A 14 17.33 -5.90 7.95
C ARG A 14 16.23 -6.85 8.42
N PHE A 15 16.45 -7.53 9.54
CA PHE A 15 15.45 -8.42 10.14
C PHE A 15 14.19 -7.66 10.59
N ARG A 16 14.35 -6.52 11.28
CA ARG A 16 13.23 -5.65 11.68
C ARG A 16 12.43 -5.18 10.46
N LYS A 17 13.12 -4.67 9.43
CA LYS A 17 12.49 -4.24 8.17
C LYS A 17 11.75 -5.38 7.47
N ALA A 18 12.30 -6.59 7.47
CA ALA A 18 11.65 -7.76 6.90
C ALA A 18 10.36 -8.13 7.66
N ARG A 19 10.38 -8.09 9.00
CA ARG A 19 9.18 -8.30 9.84
C ARG A 19 8.12 -7.24 9.59
N GLU A 20 8.49 -5.97 9.53
CA GLU A 20 7.56 -4.87 9.22
C GLU A 20 6.94 -5.02 7.83
N LYS A 21 7.73 -5.42 6.83
CA LYS A 21 7.23 -5.68 5.48
C LYS A 21 6.22 -6.83 5.47
N ALA A 22 6.52 -7.92 6.18
CA ALA A 22 5.61 -9.07 6.29
C ALA A 22 4.29 -8.67 7.00
N ALA A 23 4.36 -7.90 8.08
CA ALA A 23 3.18 -7.40 8.79
C ALA A 23 2.31 -6.51 7.88
N LYS A 24 2.92 -5.59 7.12
CA LYS A 24 2.21 -4.76 6.14
C LYS A 24 1.54 -5.59 5.04
N SER A 25 2.19 -6.65 4.56
CA SER A 25 1.59 -7.56 3.57
C SER A 25 0.38 -8.31 4.13
N GLN A 26 0.47 -8.80 5.37
CA GLN A 26 -0.66 -9.46 6.05
C GLN A 26 -1.84 -8.51 6.27
N GLU A 27 -1.56 -7.27 6.67
CA GLU A 27 -2.60 -6.24 6.82
C GLU A 27 -3.24 -5.91 5.47
N ALA A 28 -2.45 -5.85 4.39
CA ALA A 28 -2.97 -5.67 3.04
C ALA A 28 -3.88 -6.83 2.60
N ASP A 29 -3.51 -8.07 2.92
CA ASP A 29 -4.36 -9.25 2.68
C ASP A 29 -5.65 -9.24 3.51
N ALA A 30 -5.56 -8.87 4.79
CA ALA A 30 -6.71 -8.71 5.66
C ALA A 30 -7.65 -7.62 5.11
N ASN A 31 -7.10 -6.50 4.65
CA ASN A 31 -7.88 -5.41 4.06
C ASN A 31 -8.51 -5.83 2.72
N ARG A 32 -7.80 -6.60 1.87
CA ARG A 32 -8.36 -7.20 0.64
C ARG A 32 -9.58 -8.06 0.96
N ARG A 33 -9.47 -8.94 1.95
CA ARG A 33 -10.54 -9.87 2.35
C ARG A 33 -11.71 -9.15 3.04
N LYS A 34 -11.41 -8.21 3.94
CA LYS A 34 -12.42 -7.54 4.78
C LYS A 34 -13.22 -6.49 4.03
N PHE A 35 -12.58 -5.72 3.15
CA PHE A 35 -13.21 -4.57 2.52
C PHE A 35 -13.50 -4.77 1.03
N GLY A 36 -12.98 -5.84 0.41
CA GLY A 36 -13.17 -6.17 -1.02
C GLY A 36 -12.54 -5.16 -1.99
N ARG A 37 -12.31 -3.92 -1.55
CA ARG A 37 -11.68 -2.83 -2.27
C ARG A 37 -10.43 -2.38 -1.52
N THR A 38 -9.32 -2.28 -2.24
CA THR A 38 -8.06 -1.77 -1.70
C THR A 38 -8.09 -0.24 -1.63
N ARG A 39 -7.18 0.38 -0.88
CA ARG A 39 -7.02 1.85 -0.88
C ARG A 39 -6.76 2.40 -2.28
N ALA A 40 -6.00 1.67 -3.11
CA ALA A 40 -5.76 2.03 -4.50
C ALA A 40 -7.04 2.00 -5.33
N ALA A 41 -7.88 0.98 -5.16
CA ALA A 41 -9.18 0.91 -5.84
C ALA A 41 -10.10 2.07 -5.43
N LYS A 42 -10.13 2.42 -4.14
CA LYS A 42 -10.87 3.60 -3.66
C LYS A 42 -10.37 4.90 -4.28
N ALA A 43 -9.06 5.09 -4.37
CA ALA A 43 -8.48 6.31 -4.96
C ALA A 43 -8.82 6.44 -6.45
N VAL A 44 -8.83 5.33 -7.20
CA VAL A 44 -9.25 5.32 -8.60
C VAL A 44 -10.75 5.63 -8.71
N GLU A 45 -11.58 5.02 -7.87
CA GLU A 45 -13.03 5.28 -7.84
C GLU A 45 -13.34 6.75 -7.51
N GLU A 46 -12.63 7.34 -6.55
CA GLU A 46 -12.76 8.75 -6.18
C GLU A 46 -12.33 9.69 -7.32
N GLN A 47 -11.26 9.36 -8.05
CA GLN A 47 -10.86 10.12 -9.24
C GLN A 47 -11.88 10.02 -10.38
N GLU A 48 -12.43 8.83 -10.61
CA GLU A 48 -13.47 8.61 -11.63
C GLU A 48 -14.77 9.34 -11.26
N GLU A 49 -15.17 9.33 -9.98
CA GLU A 49 -16.30 10.11 -9.48
C GLU A 49 -16.04 11.61 -9.59
N ALA A 50 -14.84 12.10 -9.27
CA ALA A 50 -14.48 13.51 -9.46
C ALA A 50 -14.54 13.93 -10.93
N ARG A 51 -14.08 13.08 -11.85
CA ARG A 51 -14.20 13.32 -13.30
C ARG A 51 -15.65 13.34 -13.76
N ARG A 52 -16.47 12.41 -13.28
CA ARG A 52 -17.92 12.39 -13.58
C ARG A 52 -18.61 13.64 -13.04
N ALA A 53 -18.30 14.05 -11.81
CA ALA A 53 -18.84 15.26 -11.21
C ALA A 53 -18.45 16.50 -12.03
N ALA A 54 -17.18 16.63 -12.42
CA ALA A 54 -16.72 17.73 -13.26
C ALA A 54 -17.38 17.74 -14.66
N LEU A 55 -17.59 16.57 -15.26
CA LEU A 55 -18.29 16.45 -16.53
C LEU A 55 -19.76 16.88 -16.41
N LEU A 56 -20.44 16.45 -15.36
CA LEU A 56 -21.82 16.82 -15.07
C LEU A 56 -21.96 18.31 -14.75
N ASP A 57 -20.99 18.87 -14.03
CA ASP A 57 -20.95 20.29 -13.71
C ASP A 57 -20.74 21.14 -14.97
N GLY A 58 -19.78 20.79 -15.83
CA GLY A 58 -19.60 21.45 -17.13
C GLY A 58 -20.75 21.22 -18.12
N ALA A 59 -21.56 20.16 -17.92
CA ALA A 59 -22.75 19.88 -18.72
C ALA A 59 -24.02 20.55 -18.17
N LYS A 60 -24.00 21.10 -16.95
CA LYS A 60 -25.08 21.95 -16.46
C LYS A 60 -25.04 23.27 -17.23
N ARG A 61 -26.02 23.44 -18.12
CA ARG A 61 -26.39 24.78 -18.58
C ARG A 61 -27.07 25.47 -17.40
N GLU A 62 -26.55 26.63 -17.01
CA GLU A 62 -27.30 27.57 -16.21
C GLU A 62 -28.43 28.12 -17.11
N ASP A 63 -29.66 27.71 -16.81
CA ASP A 63 -30.86 28.46 -17.18
C ASP A 63 -31.14 29.52 -16.11
#